data_AF-A0A0Q9PHY5-F1
#
_entry.id   AF-A0A0Q9PHY5-F1
#
_cell.length_a   1.000
_cell.length_b   1.000
_cell.length_c   1.000
_cell.angle_alpha   90.00
_cell.angle_beta   90.00
_cell.angle_gamma   90.00
#
_symmetry.space_group_name_H-M   'P 1'
#
loop_
_entity.id
_entity.type
_entity.pdbx_description
1 polymer ?
#
loop_
_entity_poly.entity_id
_entity_poly.type
_entity_poly.pdbx_seq_one_letter_code
_entity_poly.pdbx_strand_id
1 'polypeptide(L)'
;MNRSDVILELQLVPELLKQAEAIYVDAVSELNWAKHMLLTKEYEVIGEGLVTGKNELQRQAELWPHTKELQKQVLQMEDSVEHTKVEFHFYKRKLENLQIIAKLMTIL
;
A
#
# COMPACT_ATOMS: atom_id res chain seq x y z
N MET A 1 14.98 3.69 -28.95
CA MET A 1 13.63 4.27 -28.90
C MET A 1 13.58 5.40 -29.91
N ASN A 2 12.73 5.29 -30.91
CA ASN A 2 12.53 6.34 -31.91
C ASN A 2 11.48 7.37 -31.41
N ARG A 3 11.29 8.47 -32.14
CA ARG A 3 10.36 9.54 -31.75
C ARG A 3 8.91 9.07 -31.63
N SER A 4 8.48 8.16 -32.51
CA SER A 4 7.13 7.61 -32.49
C SER A 4 6.90 6.72 -31.27
N ASP A 5 7.90 5.93 -30.87
CA ASP A 5 7.84 5.09 -29.65
C ASP A 5 7.65 5.97 -28.40
N VAL A 6 8.38 7.09 -28.30
CA VAL A 6 8.27 8.03 -27.17
C VAL A 6 6.87 8.65 -27.11
N ILE A 7 6.32 9.06 -28.26
CA ILE A 7 4.98 9.66 -28.33
C ILE A 7 3.92 8.63 -27.90
N LEU A 8 4.03 7.40 -28.37
CA LEU A 8 3.08 6.33 -28.04
C LEU A 8 3.15 5.98 -26.55
N GLU A 9 4.35 5.87 -25.97
CA GLU A 9 4.50 5.65 -24.54
C GLU A 9 4.00 6.84 -23.71
N LEU A 10 4.20 8.09 -24.16
CA LEU A 10 3.68 9.28 -23.48
C LEU A 10 2.14 9.36 -23.47
N GLN A 11 1.47 8.68 -24.41
CA GLN A 11 0.02 8.56 -24.42
C GLN A 11 -0.48 7.45 -23.50
N LEU A 12 0.29 6.35 -23.36
CA LEU A 12 -0.13 5.16 -22.61
C LEU A 12 0.25 5.19 -21.12
N VAL A 13 1.49 5.58 -20.81
CA VAL A 13 2.05 5.52 -19.46
C VAL A 13 1.27 6.36 -18.43
N PRO A 14 0.70 7.53 -18.76
CA PRO A 14 -0.17 8.24 -17.82
C PRO A 14 -1.37 7.42 -17.33
N GLU A 15 -1.98 6.61 -18.22
CA GLU A 15 -3.15 5.81 -17.85
C GLU A 15 -2.76 4.59 -17.02
N LEU A 16 -1.60 4.00 -17.29
CA LEU A 16 -1.01 2.96 -16.43
C LEU A 16 -0.65 3.52 -15.06
N LEU A 17 -0.08 4.73 -15.00
CA LEU A 17 0.22 5.41 -13.74
C LEU A 17 -1.05 5.65 -12.93
N LYS A 18 -2.11 6.16 -13.57
CA LYS A 18 -3.40 6.39 -12.93
C LYS A 18 -4.02 5.09 -12.37
N GLN A 19 -3.93 3.99 -13.13
CA GLN A 19 -4.42 2.69 -12.67
C GLN A 19 -3.61 2.18 -11.47
N ALA A 20 -2.27 2.27 -11.54
CA ALA A 20 -1.40 1.87 -10.44
C ALA A 20 -1.62 2.73 -9.18
N GLU A 21 -1.87 4.04 -9.36
CA GLU A 21 -2.21 4.95 -8.25
C GLU A 21 -3.54 4.57 -7.60
N ALA A 22 -4.57 4.28 -8.39
CA ALA A 22 -5.87 3.84 -7.87
C ALA A 22 -5.72 2.56 -7.03
N ILE A 23 -5.03 1.55 -7.56
CA ILE A 23 -4.79 0.28 -6.86
C ILE A 23 -4.00 0.52 -5.55
N TYR A 24 -2.97 1.37 -5.59
CA TYR A 24 -2.19 1.69 -4.40
C TYR A 24 -3.04 2.40 -3.33
N VAL A 25 -3.87 3.36 -3.72
CA VAL A 25 -4.75 4.08 -2.79
C VAL A 25 -5.80 3.13 -2.18
N ASP A 26 -6.36 2.23 -2.99
CA ASP A 26 -7.31 1.22 -2.52
C ASP A 26 -6.65 0.29 -1.50
N ALA A 27 -5.44 -0.23 -1.79
CA ALA A 27 -4.68 -1.07 -0.86
C ALA A 27 -4.38 -0.35 0.48
N VAL A 28 -4.04 0.95 0.44
CA VAL A 28 -3.82 1.76 1.65
C VAL A 28 -5.11 1.91 2.45
N SER A 29 -6.24 2.13 1.77
CA SER A 29 -7.56 2.20 2.41
C SER A 29 -7.93 0.88 3.10
N GLU A 30 -7.76 -0.24 2.41
CA GLU A 30 -8.01 -1.58 2.94
C GLU A 30 -7.12 -1.91 4.14
N LEU A 31 -5.84 -1.54 4.09
CA LEU A 31 -4.93 -1.68 5.23
C LEU A 31 -5.41 -0.89 6.45
N ASN A 32 -5.84 0.36 6.24
CA ASN A 32 -6.35 1.19 7.34
C ASN A 32 -7.61 0.58 7.95
N TRP A 33 -8.51 0.04 7.13
CA TRP A 33 -9.68 -0.70 7.61
C TRP A 33 -9.29 -1.95 8.40
N ALA A 34 -8.34 -2.75 7.93
CA ALA A 34 -7.86 -3.92 8.66
C ALA A 34 -7.27 -3.54 10.03
N LYS A 35 -6.49 -2.46 10.09
CA LYS A 35 -5.95 -1.91 11.34
C LYS A 35 -7.04 -1.46 12.30
N HIS A 36 -8.09 -0.80 11.79
CA HIS A 36 -9.25 -0.43 12.61
C HIS A 36 -9.99 -1.65 13.14
N MET A 37 -10.21 -2.68 12.32
CA MET A 37 -10.86 -3.92 12.75
C MET A 37 -10.07 -4.64 13.85
N LEU A 38 -8.74 -4.70 13.72
CA LEU A 38 -7.85 -5.22 14.76
C LEU A 38 -7.99 -4.43 16.06
N LEU A 39 -7.91 -3.10 15.98
CA LEU A 39 -8.02 -2.23 17.15
C LEU A 39 -9.39 -2.36 17.86
N THR A 40 -10.47 -2.41 17.08
CA THR A 40 -11.80 -2.66 17.63
C THR A 40 -11.85 -4.00 18.36
N LYS A 41 -11.25 -5.06 17.78
CA LYS A 41 -11.23 -6.36 18.43
C LYS A 41 -10.42 -6.36 19.72
N GLU A 42 -9.29 -5.66 19.75
CA GLU A 42 -8.48 -5.49 20.96
C GLU A 42 -9.28 -4.81 22.07
N TYR A 43 -10.03 -3.75 21.75
CA TYR A 43 -10.88 -3.07 22.73
C TYR A 43 -12.05 -3.92 23.22
N GLU A 44 -12.66 -4.74 22.36
CA GLU A 44 -13.68 -5.70 22.79
C GLU A 44 -13.10 -6.69 23.82
N VAL A 45 -11.97 -7.32 23.51
CA VAL A 45 -11.34 -8.34 24.37
C VAL A 45 -10.91 -7.73 25.72
N ILE A 46 -10.41 -6.49 25.70
CA ILE A 46 -10.11 -5.74 26.94
C ILE A 46 -11.39 -5.41 27.71
N GLY A 47 -12.44 -4.97 27.03
CA GLY A 47 -13.73 -4.61 27.63
C GLY A 47 -14.46 -5.81 28.26
N GLU A 48 -14.27 -7.01 27.71
CA GLU A 48 -14.76 -8.28 28.26
C GLU A 48 -13.95 -8.74 29.50
N GLY A 49 -12.86 -8.05 29.84
CA GLY A 49 -12.02 -8.37 31.00
C GLY A 49 -11.10 -9.58 30.77
N LEU A 50 -10.89 -9.98 29.51
CA LEU A 50 -10.02 -11.11 29.14
C LEU A 50 -8.53 -10.75 29.19
N VAL A 51 -8.21 -9.45 29.34
CA VAL A 51 -6.85 -8.93 29.46
C VAL A 51 -6.66 -8.38 30.88
N THR A 52 -5.76 -8.98 31.64
CA THR A 52 -5.45 -8.63 33.03
C THR A 52 -3.98 -8.28 33.27
N GLY A 53 -3.14 -8.45 32.24
CA GLY A 53 -1.71 -8.23 32.27
C GLY A 53 -1.33 -6.86 32.83
N LYS A 54 -0.41 -6.88 33.81
CA LYS A 54 0.07 -5.65 34.47
C LYS A 54 1.16 -4.95 33.67
N ASN A 55 1.77 -5.65 32.72
CA ASN A 55 2.77 -5.12 31.80
C ASN A 55 2.37 -5.43 30.35
N GLU A 56 3.03 -4.77 29.41
CA GLU A 56 2.69 -4.85 27.98
C GLU A 56 2.82 -6.26 27.40
N LEU A 57 3.86 -6.98 27.80
CA LEU A 57 4.17 -8.32 27.28
C LEU A 57 3.08 -9.33 27.68
N GLN A 58 2.58 -9.23 28.91
CA GLN A 58 1.45 -10.04 29.39
C GLN A 58 0.17 -9.69 28.64
N ARG A 59 -0.13 -8.40 28.45
CA ARG A 59 -1.33 -7.98 27.71
C ARG A 59 -1.31 -8.46 26.27
N GLN A 60 -0.17 -8.37 25.59
CA GLN A 60 -0.04 -8.89 24.23
C GLN A 60 -0.20 -10.41 24.17
N ALA A 61 0.36 -11.15 25.14
CA ALA A 61 0.19 -12.60 25.21
C ALA A 61 -1.28 -13.00 25.44
N GLU A 62 -2.02 -12.23 26.23
CA GLU A 62 -3.47 -12.43 26.48
C GLU A 62 -4.34 -12.03 25.29
N LEU A 63 -3.96 -10.99 24.54
CA LEU A 63 -4.66 -10.56 23.32
C LEU A 63 -4.46 -11.53 22.15
N TRP A 64 -3.26 -12.11 22.05
CA TRP A 64 -2.83 -12.90 20.89
C TRP A 64 -3.81 -14.01 20.46
N PRO A 65 -4.36 -14.85 21.36
CA PRO A 65 -5.33 -15.89 20.98
C PRO A 65 -6.57 -15.33 20.27
N HIS A 66 -6.93 -14.08 20.54
CA HIS A 66 -8.13 -13.42 20.03
C HIS A 66 -7.87 -12.57 18.79
N THR A 67 -6.63 -12.12 18.58
CA THR A 67 -6.30 -11.14 17.53
C THR A 67 -5.34 -11.64 16.47
N LYS A 68 -4.70 -12.81 16.64
CA LYS A 68 -3.66 -13.34 15.72
C LYS A 68 -4.05 -13.35 14.24
N GLU A 69 -5.30 -13.68 13.91
CA GLU A 69 -5.74 -13.77 12.51
C GLU A 69 -5.92 -12.37 11.91
N LEU A 70 -6.43 -11.41 12.69
CA LEU A 70 -6.52 -10.01 12.27
C LEU A 70 -5.13 -9.38 12.15
N GLN A 71 -4.21 -9.70 13.05
CA GLN A 71 -2.81 -9.27 12.94
C GLN A 71 -2.14 -9.83 11.69
N LYS A 72 -2.35 -11.12 11.38
CA LYS A 72 -1.89 -11.73 10.14
C LYS A 72 -2.49 -11.03 8.91
N GLN A 73 -3.78 -10.72 8.94
CA GLN A 73 -4.43 -9.98 7.85
C GLN A 73 -3.81 -8.59 7.65
N VAL A 74 -3.55 -7.86 8.73
CA VAL A 74 -2.86 -6.56 8.66
C VAL A 74 -1.49 -6.72 7.99
N LEU A 75 -0.69 -7.70 8.41
CA LEU A 75 0.63 -7.95 7.81
C LEU A 75 0.55 -8.26 6.30
N GLN A 76 -0.45 -9.05 5.89
CA GLN A 76 -0.67 -9.33 4.46
C GLN A 76 -1.06 -8.09 3.67
N MET A 77 -1.87 -7.20 4.25
CA MET A 77 -2.25 -5.93 3.61
C MET A 77 -1.07 -4.95 3.58
N GLU A 78 -0.20 -4.94 4.59
CA GLU A 78 1.04 -4.15 4.56
C GLU A 78 1.95 -4.58 3.41
N ASP A 79 2.11 -5.88 3.18
CA ASP A 79 2.86 -6.41 2.04
C ASP A 79 2.23 -6.03 0.70
N SER A 80 0.89 -6.10 0.61
CA SER A 80 0.14 -5.67 -0.59
C SER A 80 0.34 -4.18 -0.91
N VAL A 81 0.32 -3.31 0.12
CA VAL A 81 0.60 -1.88 -0.02
C VAL A 81 2.02 -1.65 -0.53
N GLU A 82 3.03 -2.34 0.02
CA GLU A 82 4.40 -2.17 -0.46
C GLU A 82 4.57 -2.69 -1.90
N HIS A 83 3.89 -3.77 -2.29
CA HIS A 83 3.91 -4.26 -3.66
C HIS A 83 3.31 -3.25 -4.66
N THR A 84 2.12 -2.73 -4.38
CA THR A 84 1.41 -1.78 -5.25
C THR A 84 2.13 -0.43 -5.33
N LYS A 85 2.78 0.00 -4.25
CA LYS A 85 3.64 1.18 -4.20
C LYS A 85 4.84 1.10 -5.15
N VAL A 86 5.44 -0.09 -5.29
CA VAL A 86 6.55 -0.30 -6.23
C VAL A 86 6.07 -0.06 -7.65
N GLU A 87 4.91 -0.60 -8.03
CA GLU A 87 4.34 -0.43 -9.37
C GLU A 87 3.96 1.03 -9.66
N PHE A 88 3.33 1.72 -8.70
CA PHE A 88 3.04 3.15 -8.79
C PHE A 88 4.33 3.96 -9.01
N HIS A 89 5.36 3.74 -8.19
CA HIS A 89 6.63 4.45 -8.32
C HIS A 89 7.37 4.13 -9.62
N PHE A 90 7.23 2.91 -10.13
CA PHE A 90 7.78 2.53 -11.42
C PHE A 90 7.17 3.38 -12.55
N TYR A 91 5.84 3.41 -12.68
CA TYR A 91 5.19 4.19 -13.74
C TYR A 91 5.43 5.70 -13.59
N LYS A 92 5.49 6.20 -12.35
CA LYS A 92 5.80 7.60 -12.07
C LYS A 92 7.18 7.97 -12.62
N ARG A 93 8.21 7.19 -12.27
CA ARG A 93 9.57 7.39 -12.76
C ARG A 93 9.67 7.20 -14.27
N LYS A 94 8.94 6.23 -14.82
CA LYS A 94 8.89 5.99 -16.27
C LYS A 94 8.35 7.23 -17.01
N LEU A 95 7.25 7.83 -16.52
CA LEU A 95 6.69 9.03 -17.11
C LEU A 95 7.64 10.23 -17.01
N GLU A 96 8.25 10.45 -15.84
CA GLU A 96 9.24 11.51 -15.63
C GLU A 96 10.41 11.37 -16.62
N ASN A 97 10.94 10.16 -16.80
CA ASN A 97 12.01 9.88 -17.75
C ASN A 97 11.57 10.11 -19.20
N LEU A 98 10.37 9.68 -19.59
CA LEU A 98 9.83 9.91 -20.94
C LEU A 98 9.68 11.39 -21.26
N GLN A 99 9.22 12.19 -20.31
CA GLN A 99 9.12 13.65 -20.45
C GLN A 99 10.49 14.30 -20.63
N ILE A 100 11.51 13.84 -19.92
CA ILE A 100 12.89 14.31 -20.09
C ILE A 100 13.41 13.95 -21.49
N ILE A 101 13.24 12.69 -21.91
CA ILE A 101 13.69 12.23 -23.24
C ILE A 101 13.01 13.04 -24.34
N ALA A 102 11.69 13.24 -24.27
CA ALA A 102 10.95 14.01 -25.25
C ALA A 102 11.44 15.46 -25.37
N LYS A 103 11.75 16.11 -24.23
CA LYS A 103 12.35 17.46 -24.23
C LYS A 103 13.72 17.49 -24.90
N LEU A 104 14.57 16.50 -24.62
CA LEU A 104 15.89 16.39 -25.26
C LEU A 104 15.78 16.19 -26.78
N MET A 105 14.78 15.42 -27.23
CA MET A 105 14.51 15.21 -28.66
C MET A 105 13.92 16.43 -29.39
N THR A 106 13.40 17.42 -28.66
CA THR A 106 12.96 18.70 -29.25
C THR A 106 14.07 19.74 -29.33
N ILE A 107 15.18 19.54 -28.61
CA ILE A 107 16.36 20.42 -28.62
C ILE A 107 17.37 19.97 -29.70
N LEU A 108 17.36 18.67 -30.06
CA LEU A 108 18.09 18.06 -31.17
C LEU A 108 17.33 18.16 -32.50
#